data_AF-A0A3M8R333-F1
#
_entry.id   AF-A0A3M8R333-F1
#
_cell.length_a   1.000
_cell.length_b   1.000
_cell.length_c   1.000
_cell.angle_alpha   90.00
_cell.angle_beta   90.00
_cell.angle_gamma   90.00
#
_symmetry.space_group_name_H-M   'P 1'
#
loop_
_entity.id
_entity.type
_entity.pdbx_description
1 polymer ?
#
loop_
_entity_poly.entity_id
_entity_poly.type
_entity_poly.pdbx_seq_one_letter_code
_entity_poly.pdbx_strand_id
1 'polypeptide(L)'
;MQEMAKINVDGQSVFLCHYPMREWPGMWKGTVHLYGHVHGNLQPMPGSMEVSADVWGGKPIQMAEILGAMALFDAESEKKRRGSLRLRDWD
;
A
#
# COMPACT_ATOMS: atom_id res chain seq x y z
N MET A 1 -4.88 16.36 14.33
CA MET A 1 -4.43 14.96 14.21
C MET A 1 -3.94 14.78 12.79
N GLN A 2 -2.89 13.98 12.56
CA GLN A 2 -2.37 13.76 11.21
C GLN A 2 -2.98 12.46 10.67
N GLU A 3 -3.84 12.56 9.65
CA GLU A 3 -4.57 11.42 9.05
C GLU A 3 -3.69 10.55 8.14
N MET A 4 -2.64 11.16 7.58
CA MET A 4 -1.74 10.53 6.62
C MET A 4 -0.31 11.01 6.81
N ALA A 5 0.65 10.12 6.63
CA ALA A 5 2.07 10.45 6.71
C ALA A 5 2.86 9.76 5.62
N LYS A 6 3.89 10.43 5.10
CA LYS A 6 4.90 9.82 4.24
C LYS A 6 6.23 9.87 4.98
N ILE A 7 6.85 8.72 5.17
CA ILE A 7 8.09 8.56 5.91
C ILE A 7 9.10 7.72 5.10
N ASN A 8 10.35 7.73 5.53
CA ASN A 8 11.36 6.79 5.06
C ASN A 8 11.80 5.92 6.24
N VAL A 9 11.86 4.61 6.02
CA VAL A 9 12.31 3.62 7.01
C VAL A 9 13.36 2.77 6.33
N ASP A 10 14.61 2.84 6.78
CA ASP A 10 15.73 2.06 6.25
C ASP A 10 15.88 2.14 4.71
N GLY A 11 15.63 3.32 4.13
CA GLY A 11 15.68 3.56 2.70
C GLY A 11 14.36 3.28 1.96
N GLN A 12 13.42 2.57 2.57
CA GLN A 12 12.09 2.32 2.00
C GLN A 12 11.17 3.53 2.21
N SER A 13 10.58 4.04 1.12
CA SER A 13 9.53 5.05 1.17
C SER A 13 8.21 4.40 1.59
N VAL A 14 7.55 4.96 2.61
CA VAL A 14 6.32 4.41 3.19
C VAL A 14 5.24 5.48 3.23
N PHE A 15 4.03 5.12 2.84
CA PHE A 15 2.84 5.94 2.99
C PHE A 15 1.87 5.31 3.98
N LEU A 16 1.56 6.03 5.04
CA LEU A 16 0.67 5.63 6.11
C LEU A 16 -0.68 6.35 5.96
N CYS A 17 -1.76 5.59 5.96
CA CYS A 17 -3.12 6.10 6.12
C CYS A 17 -3.93 5.06 6.88
N HIS A 18 -4.89 5.47 7.72
CA HIS A 18 -5.74 4.51 8.42
C HIS A 18 -6.55 3.64 7.45
N TYR A 19 -7.06 4.23 6.36
CA TYR A 19 -7.90 3.55 5.37
C TYR A 19 -7.07 3.04 4.18
N PRO A 20 -7.44 1.88 3.61
CA PRO A 20 -6.78 1.35 2.41
C PRO A 20 -7.05 2.26 1.21
N MET A 21 -5.98 2.70 0.55
CA MET A 21 -6.07 3.47 -0.68
C MET A 21 -5.89 2.59 -1.92
N ARG A 22 -6.71 2.83 -2.94
CA ARG A 22 -6.57 2.17 -4.26
C ARG A 22 -5.30 2.62 -5.01
N GLU A 23 -4.89 3.85 -4.78
CA GLU A 23 -3.64 4.43 -5.27
C GLU A 23 -3.11 5.39 -4.21
N TRP A 24 -1.79 5.46 -4.03
CA TRP A 24 -1.17 6.25 -2.96
C TRP A 24 0.06 7.04 -3.44
N PRO A 25 0.48 8.08 -2.69
CA PRO A 25 1.61 8.93 -3.05
C PRO A 25 2.93 8.16 -3.29
N GLY A 26 3.29 8.05 -4.56
CA GLY A 26 4.54 7.42 -4.99
C GLY A 26 4.47 5.89 -5.15
N MET A 27 3.27 5.31 -5.24
CA MET A 27 3.04 3.90 -5.60
C MET A 27 3.92 3.45 -6.77
N TRP A 28 3.86 4.19 -7.89
CA TRP A 28 4.64 3.94 -9.10
C TRP A 28 6.15 4.17 -8.96
N LYS A 29 6.60 4.71 -7.82
CA LYS A 29 8.00 4.94 -7.47
C LYS A 29 8.49 3.98 -6.38
N GLY A 30 7.71 2.93 -6.08
CA GLY A 30 8.05 1.93 -5.07
C GLY A 30 7.76 2.35 -3.64
N THR A 31 7.00 3.42 -3.40
CA THR A 31 6.45 3.68 -2.05
C THR A 31 5.51 2.54 -1.68
N VAL A 32 5.66 1.97 -0.49
CA VAL A 32 4.74 0.97 0.05
C VAL A 32 3.64 1.65 0.87
N HIS A 33 2.43 1.13 0.82
CA HIS A 33 1.31 1.68 1.59
C HIS A 33 0.93 0.77 2.75
N LEU A 34 1.02 1.28 3.97
CA LEU A 34 0.58 0.57 5.16
C LEU A 34 -0.71 1.20 5.67
N TYR A 35 -1.70 0.36 5.96
CA TYR A 35 -3.03 0.77 6.39
C TYR A 35 -3.61 -0.15 7.46
N GLY A 36 -4.76 0.20 8.01
CA GLY A 36 -5.50 -0.65 8.94
C GLY A 36 -6.98 -0.74 8.55
N HIS A 37 -7.85 -0.59 9.54
CA HIS A 37 -9.30 -0.41 9.39
C HIS A 37 -10.10 -1.64 8.93
N VAL A 38 -9.54 -2.52 8.10
CA VAL A 38 -10.31 -3.58 7.43
C VAL A 38 -10.29 -4.93 8.15
N HIS A 39 -9.49 -5.09 9.21
CA HIS A 39 -9.52 -6.26 10.10
C HIS A 39 -9.36 -7.59 9.35
N GLY A 40 -8.47 -7.63 8.35
CA GLY A 40 -8.22 -8.81 7.51
C GLY A 40 -9.28 -9.11 6.46
N ASN A 41 -10.30 -8.24 6.30
CA ASN A 41 -11.41 -8.48 5.36
C ASN A 41 -11.16 -7.96 3.94
N LEU A 42 -9.98 -7.40 3.66
CA LEU A 42 -9.60 -6.90 2.34
C LEU A 42 -8.31 -7.55 1.86
N GLN A 43 -8.33 -8.15 0.67
CA GLN A 43 -7.10 -8.62 0.03
C GLN A 43 -6.18 -7.42 -0.29
N PRO A 44 -4.91 -7.44 0.15
CA PRO A 44 -3.96 -6.38 -0.15
C PRO A 44 -3.69 -6.27 -1.65
N MET A 45 -3.41 -5.06 -2.11
CA MET A 45 -2.89 -4.82 -3.45
C MET A 45 -1.36 -4.95 -3.46
N PRO A 46 -0.73 -5.23 -4.62
CA PRO A 46 0.72 -5.19 -4.71
C PRO A 46 1.27 -3.84 -4.22
N GLY A 47 2.23 -3.88 -3.30
CA GLY A 47 2.84 -2.72 -2.65
C GLY A 47 2.02 -2.13 -1.50
N SER A 48 0.95 -2.79 -1.07
CA SER A 48 0.21 -2.40 0.13
C SER A 48 0.05 -3.55 1.12
N MET A 49 -0.10 -3.22 2.40
CA MET A 49 -0.30 -4.20 3.46
C MET A 49 -1.10 -3.63 4.62
N GLU A 50 -2.03 -4.42 5.14
CA GLU A 50 -2.70 -4.12 6.40
C GLU A 50 -1.74 -4.37 7.56
N VAL A 51 -1.65 -3.46 8.53
CA VAL A 51 -0.79 -3.53 9.72
C VAL A 51 -1.58 -3.41 11.03
N SER A 52 -2.87 -3.74 11.01
CA SER A 52 -3.72 -3.76 12.20
C SER A 52 -3.25 -4.82 13.20
N ALA A 53 -3.34 -4.52 14.49
CA ALA A 53 -2.81 -5.39 15.55
C ALA A 53 -3.49 -6.78 15.55
N ASP A 54 -4.78 -6.86 15.29
CA ASP A 54 -5.54 -8.11 15.19
C ASP A 54 -5.08 -9.01 14.03
N VAL A 55 -4.59 -8.43 12.93
CA VAL A 55 -4.04 -9.18 11.79
C VAL A 55 -2.66 -9.76 12.11
N TRP A 56 -1.86 -9.06 12.93
CA TRP A 56 -0.47 -9.42 13.23
C TRP A 56 -0.24 -9.99 14.64
N GLY A 57 -1.30 -10.46 15.29
CA GLY A 57 -1.17 -11.15 16.59
C GLY A 57 -0.92 -10.23 17.79
N GLY A 58 -1.33 -8.97 17.70
CA GLY A 58 -1.43 -8.04 18.83
C GLY A 58 -0.12 -7.37 19.24
N LYS A 59 0.90 -7.37 18.38
CA LYS A 59 2.23 -6.82 18.68
C LYS A 59 2.72 -5.91 17.56
N PRO A 60 3.61 -4.94 17.88
CA PRO A 60 4.34 -4.22 16.85
C PRO A 60 5.11 -5.19 15.96
N ILE A 61 5.19 -4.86 14.66
CA ILE A 61 5.84 -5.67 13.65
C ILE A 61 6.97 -4.88 12.98
N GLN A 62 8.04 -5.59 12.61
CA GLN A 62 9.19 -4.97 11.95
C GLN A 62 8.92 -4.75 10.46
N MET A 63 9.53 -3.71 9.88
CA MET A 63 9.42 -3.40 8.46
C MET A 63 9.82 -4.60 7.57
N ALA A 64 10.89 -5.32 7.93
CA ALA A 64 11.34 -6.48 7.17
C ALA A 64 10.28 -7.60 7.09
N GLU A 65 9.52 -7.81 8.17
CA GLU A 65 8.45 -8.83 8.21
C GLU A 65 7.26 -8.39 7.33
N ILE A 66 6.89 -7.11 7.39
CA ILE A 66 5.85 -6.53 6.52
C ILE A 66 6.24 -6.71 5.04
N LEU A 67 7.46 -6.34 4.67
CA LEU A 67 7.96 -6.47 3.30
C LEU A 67 8.00 -7.93 2.83
N GLY A 68 8.37 -8.86 3.72
CA GLY A 68 8.41 -10.29 3.43
C GLY A 68 7.03 -10.93 3.19
N ALA A 69 5.98 -10.40 3.82
CA ALA A 69 4.60 -10.88 3.64
C ALA A 69 3.87 -10.22 2.47
N MET A 70 4.41 -9.13 1.92
CA MET A 70 3.76 -8.31 0.92
C MET A 70 4.15 -8.71 -0.50
N ALA A 71 3.16 -8.78 -1.39
CA ALA A 71 3.43 -8.77 -2.82
C ALA A 71 3.96 -7.38 -3.21
N LEU A 72 5.17 -7.29 -3.76
CA LEU A 72 5.72 -5.99 -4.17
C LEU A 72 4.99 -5.44 -5.40
N PHE A 73 4.85 -4.11 -5.44
CA PHE A 73 4.32 -3.43 -6.61
C PHE A 73 5.33 -3.48 -7.76
N ASP A 74 4.93 -4.08 -8.88
CA ASP A 74 5.68 -4.00 -10.13
C ASP A 74 4.97 -3.05 -11.11
N ALA A 75 5.62 -1.92 -11.37
CA ALA A 75 5.09 -0.89 -12.26
C ALA A 75 4.89 -1.39 -13.69
N GLU A 76 5.73 -2.29 -14.18
CA GLU A 76 5.62 -2.80 -15.55
C GLU A 76 4.45 -3.78 -15.68
N SER A 77 4.28 -4.70 -14.72
CA SER A 77 3.11 -5.56 -14.65
C SER A 77 1.82 -4.75 -14.50
N GLU A 78 1.81 -3.72 -13.65
CA GLU A 78 0.60 -2.91 -13.45
C GLU A 78 0.24 -2.10 -14.70
N LYS A 79 1.20 -1.49 -15.39
CA LYS A 79 0.96 -0.81 -16.68
C LYS A 79 0.30 -1.74 -17.70
N LYS A 80 0.75 -3.01 -17.77
CA LYS A 80 0.19 -4.01 -18.69
C LYS A 80 -1.22 -4.43 -18.30
N ARG A 81 -1.51 -4.54 -17.00
CA ARG A 81 -2.85 -4.86 -16.48
C ARG A 81 -3.83 -3.71 -16.67
N ARG A 82 -3.36 -2.48 -16.56
CA ARG A 82 -4.21 -1.28 -16.60
C ARG A 82 -4.57 -0.95 -18.04
N GLY A 83 -5.65 -1.54 -18.53
CA GLY A 83 -6.34 -1.06 -19.72
C GLY A 83 -6.79 0.39 -19.56
N SER A 84 -7.12 1.05 -20.68
CA SER A 84 -7.73 2.39 -20.62
C SER A 84 -9.16 2.26 -20.11
N LEU A 85 -9.42 2.82 -18.92
CA LEU A 85 -10.78 3.05 -18.41
C LEU A 85 -11.28 4.45 -18.77
N ARG A 86 -10.64 5.14 -19.74
CA ARG A 86 -11.14 6.42 -20.23
C ARG A 86 -12.48 6.20 -20.90
N LEU A 87 -13.55 6.64 -20.24
CA LEU A 87 -14.92 6.54 -20.76
C LEU A 87 -15.19 7.57 -21.85
N ARG A 88 -14.42 8.67 -21.87
CA ARG A 88 -14.46 9.73 -22.88
C ARG A 88 -13.05 10.25 -23.09
N ASP A 89 -12.76 10.66 -24.32
CA ASP A 89 -11.56 11.41 -24.63
C ASP A 89 -11.71 12.86 -24.16
N TRP A 90 -10.57 13.54 -24.03
CA TRP A 90 -10.55 14.97 -23.78
C TRP A 90 -10.74 15.66 -25.12
N ASP A 91 -11.78 16.49 -25.23
CA ASP A 91 -11.97 17.43 -26.35
C ASP A 91 -10.95 18.58 -26.29
#